data_AF-A0AA88LZW5-F1
#
_entry.id   AF-A0AA88LZW5-F1
#
_cell.length_a   1.000
_cell.length_b   1.000
_cell.length_c   1.000
_cell.angle_alpha   90.00
_cell.angle_beta   90.00
_cell.angle_gamma   90.00
#
_symmetry.space_group_name_H-M   'P 1'
#
loop_
_entity.id
_entity.type
_entity.pdbx_description
1 polymer ?
#
loop_
_entity_poly.entity_id
_entity_poly.type
_entity_poly.pdbx_seq_one_letter_code
_entity_poly.pdbx_strand_id
1 'polypeptide(L)'
;MSRPSSPEAHWDQLETWLNAMTGTLLPETAVDLQHLSREQLDHNLSAVMSHNPAQDYSHKELAKIRELLTYNLIAQTKTEEKKNSRLQQESLSFQIQAEEARRNLAQAHDQLDRIQAETQSQREQQEKDTQEELRRAKALLIRAETELKDRVAKAKAYERHLQSAREEINALCQERTHLKEELDTTRRELKHAYRLQRDPEKEMPNVEFPLTSGLIPPKQESSFQKGVRNPDSRPPQGGRLFKKPRFPVTVSPLRNWTKTLINN
;
A
#
# COMPACT_ATOMS: atom_id res chain seq x y z
N MET A 1 -7.47 -91.41 18.22
CA MET A 1 -7.63 -89.95 18.45
C MET A 1 -7.38 -89.26 17.11
N SER A 2 -8.41 -89.15 16.27
CA SER A 2 -8.30 -88.62 14.91
C SER A 2 -8.48 -87.11 14.94
N ARG A 3 -7.46 -86.38 14.49
CA ARG A 3 -7.43 -84.92 14.34
C ARG A 3 -8.44 -84.52 13.23
N PRO A 4 -9.23 -83.45 13.41
CA PRO A 4 -10.19 -83.02 12.39
C PRO A 4 -9.43 -82.46 11.19
N SER A 5 -9.79 -82.94 9.99
CA SER A 5 -9.29 -82.41 8.72
C SER A 5 -9.60 -80.92 8.64
N SER A 6 -8.59 -80.09 8.39
CA SER A 6 -8.74 -78.63 8.31
C SER A 6 -9.75 -78.29 7.20
N PRO A 7 -10.76 -77.45 7.48
CA PRO A 7 -11.70 -77.00 6.47
C PRO A 7 -11.06 -76.11 5.39
N GLU A 8 -9.81 -75.66 5.49
CA GLU A 8 -9.14 -75.00 4.35
C GLU A 8 -8.60 -75.99 3.32
N ALA A 9 -8.10 -77.15 3.77
CA ALA A 9 -7.48 -78.13 2.88
C ALA A 9 -8.45 -78.75 1.87
N HIS A 10 -9.75 -78.85 2.21
CA HIS A 10 -10.75 -79.36 1.27
C HIS A 10 -11.11 -78.35 0.17
N TRP A 11 -11.02 -77.05 0.47
CA TRP A 11 -11.25 -75.99 -0.52
C TRP A 11 -10.08 -75.89 -1.50
N ASP A 12 -8.84 -75.95 -1.00
CA ASP A 12 -7.64 -75.97 -1.85
C ASP A 12 -7.62 -77.19 -2.78
N GLN A 13 -8.06 -78.35 -2.28
CA GLN A 13 -8.13 -79.59 -3.06
C GLN A 13 -9.27 -79.56 -4.10
N LEU A 14 -10.40 -78.92 -3.77
CA LEU A 14 -11.50 -78.68 -4.70
C LEU A 14 -11.08 -77.69 -5.80
N GLU A 15 -10.37 -76.62 -5.44
CA GLU A 15 -9.84 -75.62 -6.36
C GLU A 15 -8.78 -76.22 -7.28
N THR A 16 -7.89 -77.07 -6.75
CA THR A 16 -6.89 -77.81 -7.54
C THR A 16 -7.56 -78.79 -8.53
N TRP A 17 -8.60 -79.51 -8.08
CA TRP A 17 -9.33 -80.45 -8.92
C TRP A 17 -10.18 -79.75 -9.99
N LEU A 18 -10.82 -78.64 -9.63
CA LEU A 18 -11.55 -77.77 -10.57
C LEU A 18 -10.60 -77.14 -11.58
N ASN A 19 -9.44 -76.63 -11.17
CA ASN A 19 -8.40 -76.11 -12.06
C ASN A 19 -7.81 -77.20 -12.97
N ALA A 20 -7.68 -78.44 -12.49
CA ALA A 20 -7.24 -79.55 -13.32
C ALA A 20 -8.30 -79.95 -14.38
N MET A 21 -9.58 -79.98 -14.00
CA MET A 21 -10.69 -80.25 -14.93
C MET A 21 -10.92 -79.10 -15.93
N THR A 22 -10.85 -77.85 -15.47
CA THR A 22 -10.95 -76.66 -16.34
C THR A 22 -9.65 -76.33 -17.06
N GLY A 23 -8.51 -76.93 -16.71
CA GLY A 23 -7.27 -76.84 -17.50
C GLY A 23 -7.23 -77.89 -18.62
N THR A 24 -7.84 -79.06 -18.41
CA THR A 24 -7.83 -80.19 -19.36
C THR A 24 -8.99 -80.17 -20.36
N LEU A 25 -10.14 -79.56 -20.01
CA LEU A 25 -11.34 -79.51 -20.87
C LEU A 25 -11.44 -78.25 -21.76
N LEU A 26 -10.49 -77.32 -21.70
CA LEU A 26 -10.77 -75.90 -21.97
C LEU A 26 -9.82 -75.09 -22.90
N PRO A 27 -8.78 -75.62 -23.60
CA PRO A 27 -7.92 -74.70 -24.36
C PRO A 27 -8.57 -74.08 -25.60
N GLU A 28 -9.56 -74.73 -26.24
CA GLU A 28 -10.04 -74.29 -27.57
C GLU A 28 -11.40 -73.60 -27.57
N THR A 29 -12.40 -74.11 -26.86
CA THR A 29 -13.77 -73.53 -26.89
C THR A 29 -13.93 -72.26 -26.06
N ALA A 30 -13.01 -72.01 -25.12
CA ALA A 30 -13.03 -70.85 -24.22
C ALA A 30 -12.68 -69.52 -24.91
N VAL A 31 -11.99 -69.56 -26.05
CA VAL A 31 -11.68 -68.35 -26.84
C VAL A 31 -12.93 -67.86 -27.58
N ASP A 32 -13.69 -68.79 -28.18
CA ASP A 32 -14.95 -68.49 -28.90
C ASP A 32 -16.06 -67.96 -27.96
N LEU A 33 -15.96 -68.28 -26.67
CA LEU A 33 -16.87 -67.82 -25.61
C LEU A 33 -16.76 -66.32 -25.29
N GLN A 34 -15.70 -65.62 -25.73
CA GLN A 34 -15.45 -64.22 -25.37
C GLN A 34 -16.45 -63.20 -25.95
N HIS A 35 -17.24 -63.61 -26.94
CA HIS A 35 -18.13 -62.74 -27.73
C HIS A 35 -19.62 -62.94 -27.46
N LEU A 36 -20.01 -63.84 -26.56
CA LEU A 36 -21.43 -64.07 -26.27
C LEU A 36 -22.05 -62.88 -25.56
N SER A 37 -23.15 -62.38 -26.12
CA SER A 37 -23.96 -61.36 -25.46
C SER A 37 -24.76 -61.96 -24.30
N ARG A 38 -25.21 -61.09 -23.39
CA ARG A 38 -26.10 -61.49 -22.29
C ARG A 38 -27.36 -62.18 -22.83
N GLU A 39 -27.92 -61.69 -23.94
CA GLU A 39 -29.11 -62.29 -24.54
C GLU A 39 -28.86 -63.71 -25.05
N GLN A 40 -27.66 -64.00 -25.58
CA GLN A 40 -27.30 -65.34 -26.04
C GLN A 40 -27.12 -66.33 -24.89
N LEU A 41 -26.57 -65.87 -23.76
CA LEU A 41 -26.48 -66.69 -22.54
C LEU A 41 -27.86 -66.99 -21.97
N ASP A 42 -28.74 -65.99 -21.93
CA ASP A 42 -30.11 -66.15 -21.46
C ASP A 42 -30.93 -67.08 -22.39
N HIS A 43 -30.68 -67.05 -23.70
CA HIS A 43 -31.28 -67.97 -24.67
C HIS A 43 -30.80 -69.42 -24.46
N ASN A 44 -29.49 -69.63 -24.31
CA ASN A 44 -28.92 -70.95 -24.05
C ASN A 44 -29.38 -71.50 -22.68
N LEU A 45 -29.53 -70.63 -21.68
CA LEU A 45 -30.06 -71.00 -20.37
C LEU A 45 -31.53 -71.38 -20.47
N SER A 46 -32.33 -70.61 -21.21
CA SER A 46 -33.74 -70.92 -21.47
C SER A 46 -33.90 -72.27 -22.19
N ALA A 47 -32.98 -72.60 -23.12
CA ALA A 47 -32.94 -73.89 -23.80
C ALA A 47 -32.56 -75.05 -22.86
N VAL A 48 -31.74 -74.81 -21.83
CA VAL A 48 -31.45 -75.81 -20.79
C VAL A 48 -32.64 -75.95 -19.83
N MET A 49 -33.26 -74.84 -19.43
CA MET A 49 -34.40 -74.80 -18.50
C MET A 49 -35.71 -75.35 -19.07
N SER A 50 -35.82 -75.50 -20.40
CA SER A 50 -36.96 -76.14 -21.05
C SER A 50 -36.94 -77.67 -20.98
N HIS A 51 -35.84 -78.27 -20.50
CA HIS A 51 -35.74 -79.71 -20.28
C HIS A 51 -36.41 -80.09 -18.94
N ASN A 52 -37.38 -81.03 -18.99
CA ASN A 52 -38.08 -81.54 -17.81
C ASN A 52 -37.18 -82.49 -16.99
N PRO A 53 -36.81 -82.14 -15.74
CA PRO A 53 -35.89 -82.94 -14.93
C PRO A 53 -36.43 -84.33 -14.53
N ALA A 54 -37.73 -84.59 -14.65
CA ALA A 54 -38.36 -85.88 -14.36
C ALA A 54 -38.42 -86.83 -15.57
N GLN A 55 -37.83 -86.44 -16.70
CA GLN A 55 -37.87 -87.19 -17.95
C GLN A 55 -36.66 -88.11 -18.08
N ASP A 56 -36.88 -89.35 -18.54
CA ASP A 56 -35.79 -90.31 -18.80
C ASP A 56 -35.03 -89.91 -20.07
N TYR A 57 -33.96 -89.15 -19.90
CA TYR A 57 -33.10 -88.71 -20.99
C TYR A 57 -32.15 -89.82 -21.45
N SER A 58 -31.92 -89.89 -22.77
CA SER A 58 -30.82 -90.69 -23.30
C SER A 58 -29.47 -90.11 -22.86
N HIS A 59 -28.45 -90.95 -22.77
CA HIS A 59 -27.09 -90.50 -22.42
C HIS A 59 -26.59 -89.37 -23.35
N LYS A 60 -26.99 -89.40 -24.63
CA LYS A 60 -26.64 -88.38 -25.62
C LYS A 60 -27.30 -87.03 -25.33
N GLU A 61 -28.53 -87.02 -24.85
CA GLU A 61 -29.24 -85.79 -24.46
C GLU A 61 -28.68 -85.23 -23.15
N LEU A 62 -28.41 -86.09 -22.16
CA LEU A 62 -27.74 -85.69 -20.92
C LEU A 62 -26.36 -85.07 -21.19
N ALA A 63 -25.59 -85.63 -22.12
CA ALA A 63 -24.29 -85.08 -22.51
C ALA A 63 -24.42 -83.67 -23.09
N LYS A 64 -25.41 -83.44 -23.96
CA LYS A 64 -25.69 -82.11 -24.54
C LYS A 64 -26.18 -81.11 -23.50
N ILE A 65 -27.08 -81.50 -22.60
CA ILE A 65 -27.56 -80.63 -21.51
C ILE A 65 -26.38 -80.24 -20.61
N ARG A 66 -25.52 -81.21 -20.26
CA ARG A 66 -24.31 -80.97 -19.46
C ARG A 66 -23.32 -80.04 -20.18
N GLU A 67 -23.10 -80.25 -21.47
CA GLU A 67 -22.20 -79.43 -22.29
C GLU A 67 -22.71 -77.98 -22.40
N LEU A 68 -24.00 -77.78 -22.71
CA LEU A 68 -24.63 -76.46 -22.75
C LEU A 68 -24.58 -75.75 -21.40
N LEU A 69 -24.84 -76.46 -20.31
CA LEU A 69 -24.75 -75.89 -18.95
C LEU A 69 -23.31 -75.48 -18.61
N THR A 70 -22.34 -76.34 -18.92
CA THR A 70 -20.91 -76.07 -18.67
C THR A 70 -20.46 -74.85 -19.48
N TYR A 71 -20.83 -74.79 -20.76
CA TYR A 71 -20.54 -73.67 -21.64
C TYR A 71 -21.13 -72.35 -21.14
N ASN A 72 -22.39 -72.37 -20.68
CA ASN A 72 -23.06 -71.17 -20.16
C ASN A 72 -22.41 -70.65 -18.87
N LEU A 73 -22.06 -71.55 -17.93
CA LEU A 73 -21.37 -71.18 -16.70
C LEU A 73 -19.97 -70.59 -16.97
N ILE A 74 -19.22 -71.13 -17.93
CA ILE A 74 -17.91 -70.58 -18.31
C ILE A 74 -18.06 -69.19 -18.96
N ALA A 75 -19.01 -69.00 -19.87
CA ALA A 75 -19.25 -67.67 -20.44
C ALA A 75 -19.68 -66.66 -19.37
N GLN A 76 -20.59 -67.03 -18.47
CA GLN A 76 -21.02 -66.16 -17.38
C GLN A 76 -19.86 -65.75 -16.48
N THR A 77 -19.05 -66.71 -16.01
CA THR A 77 -17.85 -66.40 -15.20
C THR A 77 -16.87 -65.48 -15.92
N LYS A 78 -16.62 -65.70 -17.22
CA LYS A 78 -15.77 -64.82 -18.03
C LYS A 78 -16.34 -63.42 -18.23
N THR A 79 -17.66 -63.28 -18.41
CA THR A 79 -18.28 -61.96 -18.51
C THR A 79 -18.22 -61.18 -17.20
N GLU A 80 -18.42 -61.85 -16.06
CA GLU A 80 -18.29 -61.21 -14.74
C GLU A 80 -16.84 -60.87 -14.41
N GLU A 81 -15.86 -61.71 -14.77
CA GLU A 81 -14.43 -61.42 -14.63
C GLU A 81 -14.04 -60.13 -15.39
N LYS A 82 -14.54 -59.96 -16.63
CA LYS A 82 -14.36 -58.73 -17.42
C LYS A 82 -15.01 -57.51 -16.76
N LYS A 83 -16.25 -57.64 -16.28
CA LYS A 83 -16.95 -56.55 -15.56
C LYS A 83 -16.21 -56.15 -14.30
N ASN A 84 -15.75 -57.13 -13.51
CA ASN A 84 -15.00 -56.88 -12.28
C ASN A 84 -13.68 -56.17 -12.58
N SER A 85 -12.94 -56.63 -13.60
CA SER A 85 -11.69 -55.98 -14.04
C SER A 85 -11.93 -54.52 -14.45
N ARG A 86 -13.02 -54.25 -15.19
CA ARG A 86 -13.40 -52.89 -15.58
C ARG A 86 -13.77 -52.02 -14.37
N LEU A 87 -14.59 -52.53 -13.45
CA LEU A 87 -14.98 -51.81 -12.24
C LEU A 87 -13.77 -51.53 -11.35
N GLN A 88 -12.83 -52.47 -11.25
CA GLN A 88 -11.57 -52.29 -10.54
C GLN A 88 -10.73 -51.19 -11.18
N GLN A 89 -10.63 -51.16 -12.52
CA GLN A 89 -9.94 -50.10 -13.24
C GLN A 89 -10.60 -48.73 -13.02
N GLU A 90 -11.93 -48.65 -13.13
CA GLU A 90 -12.70 -47.42 -12.88
C GLU A 90 -12.50 -46.94 -11.43
N SER A 91 -12.54 -47.85 -10.45
CA SER A 91 -12.29 -47.53 -9.04
C SER A 91 -10.89 -46.96 -8.81
N LEU A 92 -9.86 -47.53 -9.45
CA LEU A 92 -8.49 -47.02 -9.37
C LEU A 92 -8.37 -45.64 -10.00
N SER A 93 -9.03 -45.41 -11.14
CA SER A 93 -9.04 -44.07 -11.77
C SER A 93 -9.70 -43.02 -10.87
N PHE A 94 -10.82 -43.35 -10.22
CA PHE A 94 -11.49 -42.44 -9.30
C PHE A 94 -10.65 -42.18 -8.06
N GLN A 95 -9.92 -43.20 -7.56
CA GLN A 95 -9.03 -43.03 -6.42
C GLN A 95 -7.88 -42.06 -6.75
N ILE A 96 -7.24 -42.19 -7.91
CA ILE A 96 -6.18 -41.28 -8.36
C ILE A 96 -6.73 -39.85 -8.47
N GLN A 97 -7.89 -39.69 -9.10
CA GLN A 97 -8.52 -38.38 -9.26
C GLN A 97 -8.87 -37.72 -7.92
N ALA A 98 -9.36 -38.51 -6.95
CA ALA A 98 -9.65 -38.03 -5.60
C ALA A 98 -8.39 -37.59 -4.85
N GLU A 99 -7.29 -38.33 -4.99
CA GLU A 99 -6.00 -37.94 -4.41
C GLU A 99 -5.44 -36.66 -5.04
N GLU A 100 -5.54 -36.51 -6.36
CA GLU A 100 -5.15 -35.29 -7.06
C GLU A 100 -5.99 -34.09 -6.61
N ALA A 101 -7.31 -34.25 -6.53
CA ALA A 101 -8.19 -33.21 -6.02
C ALA A 101 -7.81 -32.80 -4.58
N ARG A 102 -7.46 -33.77 -3.72
CA ARG A 102 -6.99 -33.48 -2.36
C ARG A 102 -5.67 -32.71 -2.34
N ARG A 103 -4.71 -33.06 -3.20
CA ARG A 103 -3.44 -32.33 -3.32
C ARG A 103 -3.66 -30.91 -3.82
N ASN A 104 -4.53 -30.72 -4.82
CA ASN A 104 -4.88 -29.41 -5.34
C ASN A 104 -5.55 -28.54 -4.28
N LEU A 105 -6.45 -29.11 -3.47
CA LEU A 105 -7.07 -28.39 -2.34
C LEU A 105 -6.03 -27.98 -1.29
N ALA A 106 -5.10 -28.87 -0.94
CA ALA A 106 -4.02 -28.54 0.00
C ALA A 106 -3.14 -27.40 -0.54
N GLN A 107 -2.75 -27.44 -1.82
CA GLN A 107 -1.98 -26.37 -2.45
C GLN A 107 -2.73 -25.05 -2.50
N ALA A 108 -4.04 -25.07 -2.81
CA ALA A 108 -4.86 -23.87 -2.80
C ALA A 108 -4.98 -23.28 -1.40
N HIS A 109 -5.08 -24.12 -0.37
CA HIS A 109 -5.12 -23.67 1.02
C HIS A 109 -3.80 -23.02 1.43
N ASP A 110 -2.66 -23.66 1.13
CA ASP A 110 -1.33 -23.10 1.39
C ASP A 110 -1.12 -21.75 0.68
N GLN A 111 -1.61 -21.61 -0.55
CA GLN A 111 -1.56 -20.35 -1.29
C GLN A 111 -2.41 -19.26 -0.63
N LEU A 112 -3.61 -19.62 -0.16
CA LEU A 112 -4.50 -18.70 0.53
C LEU A 112 -3.87 -18.22 1.84
N ASP A 113 -3.28 -19.12 2.62
CA ASP A 113 -2.58 -18.78 3.86
C ASP A 113 -1.39 -17.85 3.62
N ARG A 114 -0.62 -18.09 2.56
CA ARG A 114 0.49 -17.20 2.16
C ARG A 114 -0.01 -15.81 1.77
N ILE A 115 -1.02 -15.73 0.91
CA ILE A 115 -1.60 -14.45 0.48
C ILE A 115 -2.20 -13.72 1.68
N GLN A 116 -2.86 -14.43 2.60
CA GLN A 116 -3.42 -13.85 3.81
C GLN A 116 -2.34 -13.30 4.73
N ALA A 117 -1.24 -14.04 4.95
CA ALA A 117 -0.11 -13.58 5.74
C ALA A 117 0.58 -12.37 5.11
N GLU A 118 0.83 -12.39 3.80
CA GLU A 118 1.43 -11.26 3.07
C GLU A 118 0.52 -10.02 3.12
N THR A 119 -0.78 -10.20 2.90
CA THR A 119 -1.76 -9.10 2.96
C THR A 119 -1.83 -8.50 4.35
N GLN A 120 -1.81 -9.34 5.40
CA GLN A 120 -1.82 -8.88 6.78
C GLN A 120 -0.54 -8.11 7.11
N SER A 121 0.63 -8.63 6.73
CA SER A 121 1.90 -7.95 6.92
C SER A 121 1.96 -6.61 6.18
N GLN A 122 1.43 -6.54 4.95
CA GLN A 122 1.38 -5.29 4.18
C GLN A 122 0.46 -4.26 4.86
N ARG A 123 -0.70 -4.67 5.36
CA ARG A 123 -1.62 -3.78 6.08
C ARG A 123 -0.99 -3.23 7.35
N GLU A 124 -0.34 -4.08 8.14
CA GLU A 124 0.35 -3.64 9.36
C GLU A 124 1.49 -2.68 9.06
N GLN A 125 2.23 -2.90 7.98
CA GLN A 125 3.30 -1.99 7.57
C GLN A 125 2.72 -0.64 7.11
N GLN A 126 1.68 -0.65 6.27
CA GLN A 126 1.00 0.57 5.84
C GLN A 126 0.40 1.35 7.02
N GLU A 127 -0.18 0.65 8.01
CA GLU A 127 -0.70 1.28 9.22
C GLU A 127 0.43 1.93 10.04
N LYS A 128 1.57 1.25 10.20
CA LYS A 128 2.74 1.84 10.89
C LYS A 128 3.26 3.07 10.17
N ASP A 129 3.43 2.99 8.86
CA ASP A 129 3.95 4.09 8.04
C ASP A 129 3.01 5.30 8.11
N THR A 130 1.70 5.08 7.89
CA THR A 130 0.69 6.15 7.98
C THR A 130 0.59 6.73 9.39
N GLN A 131 0.71 5.91 10.43
CA GLN A 131 0.72 6.39 11.81
C GLN A 131 1.96 7.23 12.12
N GLU A 132 3.13 6.85 11.60
CA GLU A 132 4.35 7.63 11.75
C GLU A 132 4.27 8.97 10.99
N GLU A 133 3.78 8.96 9.76
CA GLU A 133 3.52 10.18 8.99
C GLU A 133 2.54 11.11 9.71
N LEU A 134 1.46 10.56 10.27
CA LEU A 134 0.49 11.32 11.06
C LEU A 134 1.14 11.94 12.30
N ARG A 135 2.00 11.19 13.02
CA ARG A 135 2.75 11.72 14.17
C ARG A 135 3.66 12.86 13.75
N ARG A 136 4.41 12.71 12.65
CA ARG A 136 5.30 13.75 12.11
C ARG A 136 4.50 14.99 11.69
N ALA A 137 3.38 14.82 10.99
CA ALA A 137 2.51 15.91 10.58
C ALA A 137 1.93 16.67 11.78
N LYS A 138 1.48 15.97 12.83
CA LYS A 138 1.01 16.58 14.07
C LYS A 138 2.11 17.40 14.77
N ALA A 139 3.34 16.89 14.82
CA ALA A 139 4.46 17.61 15.42
C ALA A 139 4.79 18.90 14.63
N LEU A 140 4.77 18.82 13.30
CA LEU A 140 4.97 20.00 12.43
C LEU A 140 3.85 21.03 12.61
N LEU A 141 2.60 20.60 12.72
CA LEU A 141 1.46 21.47 12.96
C LEU A 141 1.60 22.22 14.28
N ILE A 142 1.90 21.51 15.38
CA ILE A 142 2.13 22.12 16.70
C ILE A 142 3.24 23.16 16.62
N ARG A 143 4.35 22.84 15.95
CA ARG A 143 5.46 23.78 15.77
C ARG A 143 5.01 25.02 14.99
N ALA A 144 4.29 24.85 13.89
CA ALA A 144 3.79 25.96 13.09
C ALA A 144 2.81 26.85 13.88
N GLU A 145 1.93 26.26 14.70
CA GLU A 145 1.03 27.00 15.58
C GLU A 145 1.79 27.83 16.62
N THR A 146 2.83 27.26 17.23
CA THR A 146 3.67 28.01 18.19
C THR A 146 4.39 29.17 17.52
N GLU A 147 4.98 28.94 16.34
CA GLU A 147 5.67 29.99 15.59
C GLU A 147 4.70 31.10 15.13
N LEU A 148 3.47 30.73 14.74
CA LEU A 148 2.44 31.70 14.39
C LEU A 148 2.07 32.57 15.60
N LYS A 149 1.85 31.97 16.78
CA LYS A 149 1.56 32.71 18.02
C LYS A 149 2.67 33.70 18.35
N ASP A 150 3.93 33.28 18.24
CA ASP A 150 5.09 34.14 18.48
C ASP A 150 5.16 35.31 17.49
N ARG A 151 4.91 35.05 16.20
CA ARG A 151 4.89 36.09 15.16
C ARG A 151 3.75 37.08 15.39
N VAL A 152 2.57 36.63 15.80
CA VAL A 152 1.44 37.49 16.16
C VAL A 152 1.77 38.35 17.38
N ALA A 153 2.40 37.79 18.41
CA ALA A 153 2.83 38.55 19.58
C ALA A 153 3.84 39.65 19.21
N LYS A 154 4.82 39.33 18.36
CA LYS A 154 5.80 40.30 17.85
C LYS A 154 5.15 41.39 16.99
N ALA A 155 4.23 41.04 16.10
CA ALA A 155 3.50 42.02 15.29
C ALA A 155 2.74 43.03 16.18
N LYS A 156 2.02 42.54 17.19
CA LYS A 156 1.34 43.41 18.18
C LYS A 156 2.30 44.30 18.96
N ALA A 157 3.50 43.83 19.28
CA ALA A 157 4.51 44.66 19.93
C ALA A 157 4.96 45.80 19.01
N TYR A 158 5.25 45.52 17.74
CA TYR A 158 5.60 46.55 16.77
C TYR A 158 4.48 47.55 16.51
N GLU A 159 3.23 47.09 16.43
CA GLU A 159 2.06 47.98 16.31
C GLU A 159 1.98 48.97 17.47
N ARG A 160 2.20 48.51 18.71
CA ARG A 160 2.23 49.39 19.89
C ARG A 160 3.37 50.41 19.83
N HIS A 161 4.58 49.98 19.44
CA HIS A 161 5.71 50.90 19.29
C HIS A 161 5.44 51.95 18.21
N LEU A 162 4.87 51.56 17.07
CA LEU A 162 4.48 52.49 16.01
C LEU A 162 3.41 53.47 16.48
N GLN A 163 2.43 53.00 17.24
CA GLN A 163 1.39 53.85 17.80
C GLN A 163 1.97 54.89 18.78
N SER A 164 2.84 54.45 19.69
CA SER A 164 3.53 55.35 20.62
C SER A 164 4.41 56.37 19.90
N ALA A 165 5.17 55.97 18.87
CA ALA A 165 5.98 56.88 18.08
C ALA A 165 5.13 57.91 17.32
N ARG A 166 3.94 57.52 16.82
CA ARG A 166 3.00 58.44 16.18
C ARG A 166 2.46 59.48 17.17
N GLU A 167 2.13 59.05 18.38
CA GLU A 167 1.68 59.95 19.45
C GLU A 167 2.77 60.95 19.84
N GLU A 168 4.02 60.50 19.95
CA GLU A 168 5.18 61.37 20.22
C GLU A 168 5.42 62.38 19.09
N ILE A 169 5.39 61.95 17.82
CA ILE A 169 5.52 62.85 16.67
C ILE A 169 4.42 63.92 16.69
N ASN A 170 3.19 63.53 17.02
CA ASN A 170 2.08 64.47 17.13
C ASN A 170 2.30 65.49 18.25
N ALA A 171 2.76 65.06 19.42
CA ALA A 171 3.09 65.95 20.53
C ALA A 171 4.21 66.95 20.15
N LEU A 172 5.30 66.46 19.54
CA LEU A 172 6.39 67.31 19.05
C LEU A 172 5.92 68.28 17.96
N CYS A 173 4.99 67.88 17.10
CA CYS A 173 4.42 68.77 16.10
C CYS A 173 3.62 69.92 16.72
N GLN A 174 2.86 69.63 17.79
CA GLN A 174 2.12 70.65 18.56
C GLN A 174 3.07 71.61 19.28
N GLU A 175 4.10 71.09 19.93
CA GLU A 175 5.14 71.91 20.60
C GLU A 175 5.84 72.83 19.59
N ARG A 176 6.25 72.28 18.44
CA ARG A 176 6.85 73.07 17.36
C ARG A 176 5.94 74.19 16.87
N THR A 177 4.63 73.94 16.72
CA THR A 177 3.68 75.00 16.31
C THR A 177 3.56 76.08 17.38
N HIS A 178 3.51 75.69 18.65
CA HIS A 178 3.47 76.65 19.76
C HIS A 178 4.73 77.52 19.82
N LEU A 179 5.92 76.91 19.81
CA LEU A 179 7.19 77.64 19.82
C LEU A 179 7.34 78.57 18.61
N LYS A 180 6.79 78.18 17.46
CA LYS A 180 6.77 79.05 16.28
C LYS A 180 5.89 80.29 16.50
N GLU A 181 4.72 80.14 17.11
CA GLU A 181 3.84 81.25 17.46
C GLU A 181 4.49 82.19 18.49
N GLU A 182 5.19 81.65 19.48
CA GLU A 182 5.97 82.45 20.45
C GLU A 182 7.11 83.23 19.75
N LEU A 183 7.86 82.56 18.86
CA LEU A 183 8.91 83.21 18.09
C LEU A 183 8.36 84.32 17.18
N ASP A 184 7.24 84.09 16.51
CA ASP A 184 6.60 85.10 15.66
C ASP A 184 6.05 86.27 16.49
N THR A 185 5.63 86.02 17.74
CA THR A 185 5.17 87.05 18.68
C THR A 185 6.33 87.90 19.19
N THR A 186 7.38 87.28 19.71
CA THR A 186 8.59 87.98 20.17
C THR A 186 9.24 88.77 19.03
N ARG A 187 9.26 88.25 17.80
CA ARG A 187 9.72 88.99 16.61
C ARG A 187 8.89 90.23 16.33
N ARG A 188 7.56 90.14 16.45
CA ARG A 188 6.65 91.30 16.28
C ARG A 188 6.88 92.34 17.36
N GLU A 189 6.98 91.92 18.61
CA GLU A 189 7.25 92.80 19.76
C GLU A 189 8.61 93.49 19.65
N LEU A 190 9.67 92.74 19.30
CA LEU A 190 10.99 93.30 19.08
C LEU A 190 10.99 94.35 17.95
N LYS A 191 10.32 94.05 16.83
CA LYS A 191 10.16 95.01 15.72
C LYS A 191 9.37 96.25 16.15
N HIS A 192 8.47 96.14 17.11
CA HIS A 192 7.73 97.28 17.67
C HIS A 192 8.62 98.11 18.61
N ALA A 193 9.35 97.47 19.53
CA ALA A 193 10.30 98.13 20.44
C ALA A 193 11.37 98.91 19.67
N TYR A 194 11.97 98.33 18.61
CA TYR A 194 12.92 99.04 17.75
C TYR A 194 12.30 100.22 17.00
N ARG A 195 10.99 100.19 16.68
CA ARG A 195 10.32 101.34 16.08
C ARG A 195 10.14 102.46 17.09
N LEU A 196 9.73 102.16 18.32
CA LEU A 196 9.62 103.13 19.40
C LEU A 196 10.98 103.74 19.77
N GLN A 197 12.06 102.95 19.76
CA GLN A 197 13.41 103.43 20.03
C GLN A 197 14.00 104.26 18.88
N ARG A 198 13.38 104.23 17.69
CA ARG A 198 13.73 105.11 16.56
C ARG A 198 13.03 106.47 16.62
N ASP A 199 12.17 106.68 17.62
CA ASP A 199 11.62 107.99 17.99
C ASP A 199 12.33 108.62 19.21
N PRO A 200 13.65 108.90 19.18
CA PRO A 200 14.21 110.00 19.93
C PRO A 200 14.40 111.21 19.00
N GLU A 201 13.84 112.34 19.45
CA GLU A 201 14.35 113.68 19.19
C GLU A 201 13.99 114.38 17.86
N LYS A 202 12.85 115.09 17.91
CA LYS A 202 12.88 116.54 17.65
C LYS A 202 12.82 117.27 18.99
N GLU A 203 13.99 117.50 19.61
CA GLU A 203 14.39 118.71 20.34
C GLU A 203 15.81 118.54 20.92
N MET A 204 16.74 119.31 20.34
CA MET A 204 18.18 119.60 20.58
C MET A 204 18.70 119.61 22.06
N PRO A 205 20.03 119.52 22.37
CA PRO A 205 21.16 120.08 21.60
C PRO A 205 22.49 119.29 21.54
N ASN A 206 23.33 119.73 20.59
CA ASN A 206 24.77 119.53 20.41
C ASN A 206 25.56 119.20 21.69
N VAL A 207 26.16 118.00 21.77
CA VAL A 207 27.31 117.72 22.65
C VAL A 207 28.32 116.86 21.89
N GLU A 208 29.55 117.37 21.90
CA GLU A 208 30.72 116.88 21.21
C GLU A 208 31.17 115.49 21.69
N PHE A 209 31.69 114.71 20.75
CA PHE A 209 32.39 113.45 20.96
C PHE A 209 33.69 113.63 21.78
N PRO A 210 34.08 112.60 22.54
CA PRO A 210 35.50 112.27 22.67
C PRO A 210 35.79 110.87 22.09
N LEU A 211 36.66 110.86 21.09
CA LEU A 211 37.46 109.70 20.67
C LEU A 211 38.49 109.37 21.77
N THR A 212 38.56 108.10 22.20
CA THR A 212 39.78 107.41 22.68
C THR A 212 39.45 105.90 22.75
N SER A 213 40.03 105.09 21.87
CA SER A 213 41.26 104.28 22.05
C SER A 213 41.07 102.98 22.84
N GLY A 214 41.26 101.84 22.16
CA GLY A 214 41.44 100.49 22.73
C GLY A 214 40.74 99.40 21.91
N LEU A 215 41.35 98.76 20.88
CA LEU A 215 42.15 97.51 20.96
C LEU A 215 41.43 96.44 21.83
N ILE A 216 40.92 95.28 21.36
CA ILE A 216 41.41 94.21 20.45
C ILE A 216 40.21 93.24 20.15
N PRO A 217 40.15 92.56 18.99
CA PRO A 217 39.12 91.55 18.68
C PRO A 217 39.56 90.13 19.09
N PRO A 218 38.66 89.18 19.41
CA PRO A 218 39.01 87.77 19.41
C PRO A 218 38.83 87.16 18.02
N LYS A 219 39.90 86.46 17.64
CA LYS A 219 40.14 85.76 16.39
C LYS A 219 39.17 84.59 16.14
N GLN A 220 38.89 84.42 14.87
CA GLN A 220 38.60 83.16 14.22
C GLN A 220 39.89 82.32 14.17
N GLU A 221 39.90 81.14 14.78
CA GLU A 221 40.93 80.12 14.53
C GLU A 221 40.25 78.81 14.13
N SER A 222 40.52 78.43 12.88
CA SER A 222 40.37 77.08 12.36
C SER A 222 41.45 76.16 12.94
N SER A 223 41.11 74.90 13.16
CA SER A 223 42.11 73.84 12.99
C SER A 223 41.44 72.53 12.58
N PHE A 224 41.60 72.20 11.30
CA PHE A 224 41.81 70.83 10.86
C PHE A 224 43.20 70.38 11.32
N GLN A 225 43.32 69.19 11.92
CA GLN A 225 44.21 68.14 11.40
C GLN A 225 44.09 66.81 12.14
N LYS A 226 44.14 65.74 11.32
CA LYS A 226 44.75 64.40 11.51
C LYS A 226 44.41 63.64 12.80
N GLY A 227 43.86 62.43 12.73
CA GLY A 227 44.37 61.34 11.92
C GLY A 227 45.35 60.50 12.74
N VAL A 228 44.81 59.53 13.48
CA VAL A 228 45.55 58.38 14.00
C VAL A 228 44.80 57.13 13.57
N ARG A 229 45.32 56.48 12.52
CA ARG A 229 45.22 55.02 12.35
C ARG A 229 46.09 54.41 13.47
N ASN A 230 45.85 53.21 13.98
CA ASN A 230 46.08 51.94 13.30
C ASN A 230 45.70 50.77 14.27
N PRO A 231 46.01 49.49 14.00
CA PRO A 231 45.17 48.52 13.28
C PRO A 231 44.90 47.23 14.10
N ASP A 232 43.85 46.48 13.74
CA ASP A 232 43.73 45.02 13.89
C ASP A 232 42.26 44.65 13.61
N SER A 233 41.88 43.57 12.95
CA SER A 233 42.61 42.60 12.16
C SER A 233 41.53 41.88 11.33
N ARG A 234 41.82 41.80 10.02
CA ARG A 234 41.31 40.94 8.94
C ARG A 234 39.90 40.29 8.92
N PRO A 235 39.34 40.16 7.70
CA PRO A 235 38.11 39.41 7.34
C PRO A 235 38.44 37.88 7.25
N PRO A 236 37.61 36.92 6.75
CA PRO A 236 36.57 37.09 5.73
C PRO A 236 35.41 36.06 5.71
N GLN A 237 34.65 36.15 4.60
CA GLN A 237 34.02 35.07 3.84
C GLN A 237 32.54 34.81 4.07
N GLY A 238 31.83 34.70 2.95
CA GLY A 238 30.60 33.91 2.92
C GLY A 238 29.47 34.43 2.05
N GLY A 239 29.73 35.17 0.98
CA GLY A 239 28.74 35.29 -0.10
C GLY A 239 28.43 33.89 -0.67
N ARG A 240 27.27 33.33 -0.31
CA ARG A 240 26.68 32.18 -1.01
C ARG A 240 25.35 32.59 -1.61
N LEU A 241 25.41 32.79 -2.93
CA LEU A 241 24.48 32.30 -3.92
C LEU A 241 23.05 32.01 -3.42
N PHE A 242 22.14 32.93 -3.75
CA PHE A 242 20.75 32.56 -4.04
C PHE A 242 20.73 31.54 -5.18
N LYS A 243 20.58 30.25 -4.84
CA LYS A 243 20.12 29.23 -5.80
C LYS A 243 18.62 29.04 -5.61
N LYS A 244 17.85 29.46 -6.61
CA LYS A 244 16.46 29.03 -6.81
C LYS A 244 16.38 27.50 -6.80
N PRO A 245 15.39 26.88 -6.14
CA PRO A 245 15.04 25.51 -6.46
C PRO A 245 14.34 25.50 -7.83
N ARG A 246 15.00 24.89 -8.83
CA ARG A 246 14.33 24.35 -10.02
C ARG A 246 13.65 23.06 -9.58
N PHE A 247 12.31 23.03 -9.63
CA PHE A 247 11.57 21.78 -9.62
C PHE A 247 11.87 21.03 -10.93
N PRO A 248 12.31 19.75 -10.91
CA PRO A 248 12.18 18.89 -12.07
C PRO A 248 10.71 18.44 -12.17
N VAL A 249 10.03 18.93 -13.20
CA VAL A 249 8.79 18.33 -13.67
C VAL A 249 9.17 17.02 -14.37
N THR A 250 9.09 15.90 -13.65
CA THR A 250 9.06 14.58 -14.26
C THR A 250 7.60 14.25 -14.59
N VAL A 251 7.19 14.53 -15.82
CA VAL A 251 6.02 13.87 -16.41
C VAL A 251 6.51 12.48 -16.83
N SER A 252 6.01 11.44 -16.17
CA SER A 252 6.02 10.08 -16.72
C SER A 252 4.58 9.68 -17.09
N PRO A 253 4.40 8.89 -18.14
CA PRO A 253 3.11 8.79 -18.83
C PRO A 253 2.22 7.76 -18.14
N LEU A 254 0.98 8.15 -17.85
CA LEU A 254 -0.10 7.20 -17.59
C LEU A 254 -0.29 6.32 -18.83
N ARG A 255 0.17 5.07 -18.74
CA ARG A 255 -0.32 3.97 -19.57
C ARG A 255 -1.70 3.58 -19.05
N ASN A 256 -2.76 4.09 -19.66
CA ASN A 256 -4.09 3.53 -19.49
C ASN A 256 -4.25 2.34 -20.44
N TRP A 257 -4.23 1.15 -19.84
CA TRP A 257 -4.77 -0.06 -20.43
C TRP A 257 -6.28 -0.08 -20.17
N THR A 258 -7.09 0.09 -21.21
CA THR A 258 -8.46 -0.43 -21.24
C THR A 258 -8.69 -1.06 -22.61
N LYS A 259 -8.38 -2.36 -22.70
CA LYS A 259 -8.84 -3.25 -23.76
C LYS A 259 -10.14 -3.91 -23.30
N THR A 260 -11.18 -3.68 -24.11
CA THR A 260 -12.24 -4.64 -24.47
C THR A 260 -12.95 -5.40 -23.36
N LEU A 261 -14.18 -4.97 -23.06
CA LEU A 261 -15.29 -5.86 -22.77
C LEU A 261 -16.49 -5.36 -23.59
N ILE A 262 -17.02 -6.23 -24.46
CA ILE A 262 -18.44 -6.54 -24.72
C ILE A 262 -18.45 -7.38 -26.01
N ASN A 263 -18.44 -8.70 -25.82
CA ASN A 263 -19.16 -9.69 -26.62
C ASN A 263 -18.97 -11.06 -25.97
N ASN A 264 -19.95 -11.44 -25.16
CA ASN A 264 -20.54 -12.79 -25.04
C ASN A 264 -21.70 -12.70 -24.05
#